data_AF-A0A1V3XBN5-F1
#
_entry.id   AF-A0A1V3XBN5-F1
#
_cell.length_a   1.000
_cell.length_b   1.000
_cell.length_c   1.000
_cell.angle_alpha   90.00
_cell.angle_beta   90.00
_cell.angle_gamma   90.00
#
_symmetry.space_group_name_H-M   'P 1'
#
loop_
_entity.id
_entity.type
_entity.pdbx_description
1 polymer ?
#
loop_
_entity_poly.entity_id
_entity_poly.type
_entity_poly.pdbx_seq_one_letter_code
_entity_poly.pdbx_strand_id
1 'polypeptide(L)'
;MDPVTALRQIAYYKDRSRHDPRRVMAYRNAADLIEKLDDAALERHGQANSWQSLPGIGPKTAKVIDQAWSGREPDLLIELRSAAEDLGGERCAPRCGRFAPAFELVGRVGADRGDDGHCGRPGP
;
A
#
# COMPACT_ATOMS: atom_id res chain seq x y z
N MET A 1 -14.20 -2.02 -7.12
CA MET A 1 -13.64 -3.08 -6.28
C MET A 1 -13.95 -2.72 -4.84
N ASP A 2 -14.12 -3.68 -3.94
CA ASP A 2 -14.30 -3.35 -2.52
C ASP A 2 -12.97 -2.83 -1.92
N PRO A 3 -12.93 -1.63 -1.30
CA PRO A 3 -11.70 -1.05 -0.77
C PRO A 3 -11.10 -1.86 0.39
N VAL A 4 -11.93 -2.50 1.23
CA VAL A 4 -11.45 -3.37 2.32
C VAL A 4 -10.68 -4.56 1.74
N THR A 5 -11.26 -5.19 0.72
CA THR A 5 -10.63 -6.30 -0.02
C THR A 5 -9.30 -5.88 -0.64
N ALA A 6 -9.25 -4.72 -1.29
CA ALA A 6 -8.02 -4.20 -1.90
C ALA A 6 -6.90 -3.99 -0.87
N LEU A 7 -7.21 -3.38 0.28
CA LEU A 7 -6.25 -3.16 1.36
C LEU A 7 -5.72 -4.47 1.95
N ARG A 8 -6.60 -5.45 2.17
CA ARG A 8 -6.24 -6.78 2.68
C ARG A 8 -5.30 -7.52 1.71
N GLN A 9 -5.57 -7.44 0.41
CA GLN A 9 -4.70 -8.03 -0.62
C GLN A 9 -3.31 -7.37 -0.65
N ILE A 10 -3.24 -6.05 -0.57
CA ILE A 10 -1.96 -5.33 -0.52
C ILE A 10 -1.15 -5.71 0.72
N ALA A 11 -1.80 -5.80 1.88
CA ALA A 11 -1.16 -6.25 3.11
C ALA A 11 -0.57 -7.66 2.94
N TYR A 12 -1.33 -8.58 2.35
CA TYR A 12 -0.89 -9.93 2.06
C TYR A 12 0.36 -9.99 1.17
N TYR A 13 0.35 -9.29 0.02
CA TYR A 13 1.50 -9.31 -0.88
C TYR A 13 2.74 -8.63 -0.27
N LYS A 14 2.56 -7.57 0.52
CA LYS A 14 3.67 -6.93 1.25
C LYS A 14 4.29 -7.86 2.29
N ASP A 15 3.46 -8.57 3.05
CA ASP A 15 3.89 -9.54 4.05
C ASP A 15 4.73 -10.65 3.37
N ARG A 16 4.25 -11.18 2.24
CA ARG A 16 4.95 -12.20 1.46
C ARG A 16 6.28 -11.72 0.88
N SER A 17 6.35 -10.45 0.47
CA SER A 17 7.56 -9.83 -0.09
C SER A 17 8.61 -9.48 0.97
N ARG A 18 8.41 -9.88 2.25
CA ARG A 18 9.24 -9.53 3.41
C ARG A 18 9.46 -8.01 3.54
N HIS A 19 8.47 -7.21 3.16
CA HIS A 19 8.50 -5.77 3.37
C HIS A 19 8.39 -5.43 4.86
N ASP A 20 8.66 -4.16 5.18
CA ASP A 20 8.61 -3.64 6.55
C ASP A 20 7.28 -3.97 7.26
N PRO A 21 7.31 -4.70 8.39
CA PRO A 21 6.11 -5.15 9.10
C PRO A 21 5.25 -3.99 9.59
N ARG A 22 5.84 -2.80 9.86
CA ARG A 22 5.08 -1.60 10.23
C ARG A 22 4.14 -1.18 9.10
N ARG A 23 4.57 -1.32 7.84
CA ARG A 23 3.74 -0.96 6.69
C ARG A 23 2.64 -2.00 6.47
N VAL A 24 2.92 -3.28 6.64
CA VAL A 24 1.90 -4.35 6.58
C VAL A 24 0.78 -4.06 7.58
N MET A 25 1.14 -3.76 8.84
CA MET A 25 0.16 -3.40 9.87
C MET A 25 -0.64 -2.14 9.52
N ALA A 26 -0.03 -1.13 8.89
CA ALA A 26 -0.74 0.07 8.47
C ALA A 26 -1.88 -0.25 7.47
N TYR A 27 -1.66 -1.15 6.51
CA TYR A 27 -2.72 -1.57 5.57
C TYR A 27 -3.80 -2.42 6.24
N ARG A 28 -3.42 -3.30 7.19
CA ARG A 28 -4.38 -4.10 7.97
C ARG A 28 -5.28 -3.19 8.81
N ASN A 29 -4.69 -2.28 9.58
CA ASN A 29 -5.44 -1.34 10.42
C ASN A 29 -6.35 -0.44 9.58
N ALA A 30 -5.90 0.00 8.39
CA ALA A 30 -6.76 0.77 7.49
C ALA A 30 -7.96 -0.06 7.01
N ALA A 31 -7.79 -1.35 6.70
CA ALA A 31 -8.89 -2.22 6.31
C ALA A 31 -9.91 -2.36 7.45
N ASP A 32 -9.44 -2.55 8.69
CA ASP A 32 -10.30 -2.68 9.87
C ASP A 32 -11.06 -1.37 10.20
N LEU A 33 -10.44 -0.21 9.93
CA LEU A 33 -11.10 1.09 10.09
C LEU A 33 -12.22 1.28 9.07
N ILE A 34 -11.97 0.91 7.82
CA ILE A 34 -12.97 1.00 6.74
C ILE A 34 -14.10 -0.01 6.94
N GLU A 35 -13.79 -1.24 7.39
CA GLU A 35 -14.80 -2.27 7.69
C GLU A 35 -15.73 -1.87 8.86
N LYS A 36 -15.26 -1.02 9.77
CA LYS A 36 -16.08 -0.46 10.86
C LYS A 36 -16.91 0.75 10.45
N LEU A 37 -16.65 1.34 9.27
CA LEU A 37 -17.41 2.47 8.77
C LEU A 37 -18.63 1.97 7.98
N ASP A 38 -19.78 2.60 8.17
CA ASP A 38 -20.95 2.35 7.34
C ASP A 38 -20.73 2.76 5.87
N ASP A 39 -21.40 2.09 4.95
CA ASP A 39 -21.34 2.37 3.50
C ASP A 39 -21.62 3.86 3.19
N ALA A 40 -22.55 4.48 3.92
CA ALA A 40 -22.88 5.90 3.78
C ALA A 40 -21.76 6.85 4.24
N ALA A 41 -20.92 6.44 5.18
CA ALA A 41 -19.72 7.18 5.56
C ALA A 41 -18.62 6.99 4.51
N LEU A 42 -18.47 5.77 4.02
CA LEU A 42 -17.53 5.40 2.98
C LEU A 42 -17.79 6.19 1.69
N GLU A 43 -19.05 6.33 1.28
CA GLU A 43 -19.45 7.12 0.10
C GLU A 43 -19.16 8.61 0.29
N ARG A 44 -19.44 9.17 1.48
CA ARG A 44 -19.11 10.56 1.82
C ARG A 44 -17.60 10.83 1.76
N HIS A 45 -16.79 9.94 2.31
CA HIS A 45 -15.34 10.07 2.28
C HIS A 45 -14.77 9.91 0.85
N GLY A 46 -15.35 9.03 0.04
CA GLY A 46 -15.01 8.86 -1.37
C GLY A 46 -15.26 10.13 -2.18
N GLN A 47 -16.45 10.72 -2.04
CA GLN A 47 -16.76 11.97 -2.72
C GLN A 47 -15.89 13.14 -2.24
N ALA A 48 -15.62 13.21 -0.92
CA ALA A 48 -14.82 14.28 -0.33
C ALA A 48 -13.29 14.08 -0.49
N ASN A 49 -12.83 12.92 -0.99
CA ASN A 49 -11.42 12.55 -1.05
C ASN A 49 -10.66 12.73 0.29
N SER A 50 -11.37 12.57 1.41
CA SER A 50 -10.89 12.89 2.76
C SER A 50 -10.33 11.69 3.52
N TRP A 51 -9.93 10.63 2.81
CA TRP A 51 -9.39 9.39 3.40
C TRP A 51 -8.19 9.62 4.32
N GLN A 52 -7.37 10.63 4.03
CA GLN A 52 -6.20 11.05 4.82
C GLN A 52 -6.55 11.65 6.18
N SER A 53 -7.82 12.02 6.42
CA SER A 53 -8.28 12.49 7.73
C SER A 53 -8.44 11.36 8.74
N LEU A 54 -8.43 10.10 8.29
CA LEU A 54 -8.54 8.94 9.17
C LEU A 54 -7.17 8.63 9.83
N PRO A 55 -7.14 8.36 11.14
CA PRO A 55 -5.90 8.08 11.84
C PRO A 55 -5.25 6.80 11.32
N GLY A 56 -3.96 6.89 10.96
CA GLY A 56 -3.21 5.76 10.40
C GLY A 56 -3.33 5.59 8.88
N ILE A 57 -4.11 6.43 8.20
CA ILE A 57 -4.19 6.44 6.73
C ILE A 57 -3.25 7.52 6.18
N GLY A 58 -2.10 7.05 5.65
CA GLY A 58 -1.19 7.92 4.91
C GLY A 58 -1.64 8.17 3.47
N PRO A 59 -1.01 9.12 2.75
CA PRO A 59 -1.37 9.48 1.37
C PRO A 59 -1.30 8.29 0.40
N LYS A 60 -0.37 7.34 0.65
CA LYS A 60 -0.26 6.10 -0.15
C LYS A 60 -1.48 5.19 0.02
N THR A 61 -1.97 5.05 1.26
CA THR A 61 -3.14 4.22 1.56
C THR A 61 -4.41 4.89 1.07
N ALA A 62 -4.52 6.21 1.23
CA ALA A 62 -5.63 7.01 0.68
C ALA A 62 -5.78 6.83 -0.84
N LYS A 63 -4.67 6.90 -1.59
CA LYS A 63 -4.70 6.69 -3.06
C LYS A 63 -5.21 5.30 -3.45
N VAL A 64 -4.83 4.26 -2.71
CA VAL A 64 -5.33 2.89 -2.94
C VAL A 64 -6.84 2.81 -2.72
N ILE A 65 -7.33 3.42 -1.63
CA ILE A 65 -8.76 3.41 -1.29
C ILE A 65 -9.55 4.13 -2.38
N ASP A 66 -9.09 5.30 -2.81
CA ASP A 66 -9.72 6.08 -3.89
C ASP A 66 -9.79 5.30 -5.22
N GLN A 67 -8.70 4.62 -5.60
CA GLN A 67 -8.66 3.79 -6.80
C GLN A 67 -9.65 2.61 -6.72
N ALA A 68 -9.66 1.90 -5.59
CA ALA A 68 -10.57 0.77 -5.37
C ALA A 68 -12.03 1.22 -5.39
N TRP A 69 -12.33 2.33 -4.72
CA TRP A 69 -13.65 2.96 -4.65
C TRP A 69 -14.13 3.41 -6.03
N SER A 70 -13.24 3.97 -6.86
CA SER A 70 -13.52 4.32 -8.27
C SER A 70 -13.79 3.10 -9.18
N GLY A 71 -13.82 1.89 -8.63
CA GLY A 71 -14.02 0.67 -9.40
C GLY A 71 -12.75 0.12 -10.06
N ARG A 72 -11.60 0.80 -9.92
CA ARG A 72 -10.33 0.40 -10.52
C ARG A 72 -9.52 -0.51 -9.60
N GLU A 73 -8.66 -1.32 -10.18
CA GLU A 73 -7.66 -2.06 -9.41
C GLU A 73 -6.52 -1.10 -9.00
N PRO A 74 -6.11 -1.05 -7.73
CA PRO A 74 -5.06 -0.13 -7.30
C PRO A 74 -3.70 -0.45 -7.95
N ASP A 75 -2.96 0.57 -8.40
CA ASP A 75 -1.66 0.37 -9.04
C ASP A 75 -0.69 -0.38 -8.11
N LEU A 76 -0.72 -0.06 -6.81
CA LEU A 76 0.11 -0.72 -5.81
C LEU A 76 -0.15 -2.23 -5.73
N LEU A 77 -1.40 -2.66 -5.95
CA LEU A 77 -1.75 -4.08 -5.95
C LEU A 77 -1.20 -4.78 -7.20
N ILE A 78 -1.29 -4.14 -8.37
CA ILE A 78 -0.76 -4.64 -9.64
C ILE A 78 0.75 -4.85 -9.53
N GLU A 79 1.48 -3.84 -9.04
CA GLU A 79 2.93 -3.90 -8.82
C GLU A 79 3.32 -5.04 -7.87
N LEU A 80 2.60 -5.18 -6.75
CA LEU A 80 2.86 -6.21 -5.75
C LEU A 80 2.54 -7.62 -6.27
N ARG A 81 1.49 -7.77 -7.07
CA ARG A 81 1.12 -9.03 -7.72
C ARG A 81 2.19 -9.45 -8.71
N SER A 82 2.62 -8.54 -9.58
CA SER A 82 3.68 -8.80 -10.57
C SER A 82 4.99 -9.19 -9.89
N ALA A 83 5.38 -8.50 -8.81
CA ALA A 83 6.56 -8.88 -8.02
C ALA A 83 6.44 -10.27 -7.39
N ALA A 84 5.24 -10.69 -6.97
CA ALA A 84 5.02 -12.02 -6.40
C ALA A 84 5.05 -13.14 -7.45
N GLU A 85 4.62 -12.85 -8.69
CA GLU A 85 4.70 -13.77 -9.83
C GLU A 85 6.16 -14.02 -10.25
N ASP A 86 7.01 -12.99 -10.19
CA ASP A 86 8.46 -13.10 -10.48
C ASP A 86 9.20 -14.00 -9.48
N LEU A 87 8.75 -14.03 -8.23
CA LEU A 87 9.31 -14.89 -7.17
C LEU A 87 8.92 -16.38 -7.31
N GLY A 88 8.03 -16.72 -8.25
CA GLY A 88 7.36 -18.02 -8.34
C GLY A 88 7.77 -18.93 -9.49
N GLY A 89 8.77 -18.59 -10.32
CA GLY A 89 9.06 -19.41 -11.50
C GLY A 89 10.47 -19.28 -12.04
N GLU A 90 11.30 -20.27 -11.72
CA GLU A 90 12.38 -20.79 -12.55
C GLU A 90 12.33 -20.37 -14.04
N ARG A 91 13.13 -19.35 -14.40
CA ARG A 91 13.99 -19.29 -15.59
C ARG A 91 14.84 -18.01 -15.52
N CYS A 92 16.15 -18.18 -15.69
CA CYS A 92 17.11 -17.11 -15.91
C CYS A 92 16.59 -16.06 -16.91
N ALA A 93 16.55 -14.80 -16.50
CA ALA A 93 16.76 -13.66 -17.39
C ALA A 93 17.56 -12.57 -16.65
N PRO A 94 18.71 -12.11 -17.18
CA PRO A 94 19.50 -11.06 -16.58
C PRO A 94 18.87 -9.72 -16.92
N ARG A 95 17.91 -9.27 -16.12
CA ARG A 95 17.58 -7.85 -16.04
C ARG A 95 17.56 -7.43 -14.59
N CYS A 96 18.79 -7.24 -14.10
CA CYS A 96 19.12 -6.01 -13.37
C CYS A 96 18.44 -4.85 -14.13
N GLY A 97 17.33 -4.37 -13.58
CA GLY A 97 16.39 -3.54 -14.30
C GLY A 97 15.56 -2.74 -13.33
N ARG A 98 16.27 -1.95 -12.51
CA ARG A 98 15.83 -0.65 -12.02
C ARG A 98 14.37 -0.62 -11.55
N PHE A 99 14.21 -0.77 -10.24
CA PHE A 99 13.19 -0.07 -9.44
C PHE A 99 12.78 1.23 -10.17
N ALA A 100 11.66 1.20 -10.88
CA ALA A 100 11.01 2.40 -11.37
C ALA A 100 9.99 2.76 -10.31
N PRO A 101 10.22 3.78 -9.47
CA PRO A 101 9.12 4.30 -8.68
C PRO A 101 8.14 4.94 -9.66
N ALA A 102 7.02 4.26 -9.97
CA ALA A 102 5.81 4.93 -10.48
C ALA A 102 5.15 5.81 -9.38
N PHE A 103 5.96 6.32 -8.44
CA PHE A 103 5.58 7.24 -7.40
C PHE A 103 5.80 8.68 -7.89
N GLU A 104 5.25 9.03 -9.05
CA GLU A 104 5.21 10.42 -9.49
C GLU A 104 3.94 10.71 -10.30
N LEU A 105 2.83 10.91 -9.57
CA LEU A 105 1.81 11.94 -9.83
C LEU A 105 0.73 11.83 -8.75
N VAL A 106 0.81 12.70 -7.73
CA VAL A 106 -0.23 13.65 -7.27
C VAL A 106 0.18 14.19 -5.88
N GLY A 107 0.14 15.51 -5.73
CA GLY A 107 -0.14 16.17 -4.44
C GLY A 107 0.99 16.25 -3.42
N ARG A 108 1.76 17.33 -3.51
CA ARG A 108 2.64 17.87 -2.47
C ARG A 108 1.88 18.11 -1.16
N VAL A 109 1.94 17.19 -0.19
CA VAL A 109 1.62 17.46 1.23
C VAL A 109 2.55 16.65 2.16
N GLY A 110 3.34 17.38 2.96
CA GLY A 110 3.81 16.96 4.28
C GLY A 110 4.77 15.77 4.36
N ALA A 111 6.04 15.97 4.01
CA ALA A 111 7.11 15.08 4.41
C ALA A 111 7.46 15.33 5.89
N ASP A 112 6.93 14.50 6.80
CA ASP A 112 7.45 14.36 8.16
C ASP A 112 8.53 13.25 8.15
N ARG A 113 9.75 13.67 8.46
CA ARG A 113 10.94 12.82 8.58
C ARG A 113 10.92 12.10 9.91
N GLY A 114 11.27 10.82 9.89
CA GLY A 114 11.55 10.03 11.09
C GLY A 114 12.01 8.64 10.72
N ASP A 115 13.09 8.59 9.95
CA ASP A 115 13.98 7.44 9.80
C ASP A 115 14.85 7.36 11.04
N ASP A 116 14.85 6.23 11.75
CA ASP A 116 16.01 5.76 12.53
C ASP A 116 15.95 4.24 12.54
N GLY A 117 16.38 3.68 11.41
CA GLY A 117 16.80 2.29 11.33
C GLY A 117 18.00 2.05 12.25
N HIS A 118 17.90 1.06 13.13
CA HIS A 118 19.06 0.47 13.76
C HIS A 118 19.06 -1.04 13.52
N CYS A 119 19.71 -1.47 12.45
CA CYS A 119 20.13 -2.86 12.24
C CYS A 119 21.46 -2.87 11.51
N GLY A 120 22.54 -3.15 12.24
CA GLY A 120 23.86 -3.49 11.72
C GLY A 120 24.85 -3.46 12.88
N ARG A 121 25.68 -4.46 13.16
CA ARG A 121 26.12 -5.71 12.50
C ARG A 121 26.70 -6.62 13.61
N PRO A 122 26.90 -7.94 13.40
CA PRO A 122 27.82 -8.72 14.24
C PRO A 122 29.23 -8.78 13.64
N GLY A 123 30.24 -8.95 14.50
CA GLY A 123 31.61 -9.41 14.20
C GLY A 123 32.71 -8.39 14.52
N PRO A 124 33.95 -8.83 14.84
CA PRO A 124 34.53 -10.17 14.63
C PRO A 124 34.25 -11.21 15.73
#